data_AF-A0A2M7A772-F1
#
_entry.id   AF-A0A2M7A772-F1
#
_cell.length_a   1.000
_cell.length_b   1.000
_cell.length_c   1.000
_cell.angle_alpha   90.00
_cell.angle_beta   90.00
_cell.angle_gamma   90.00
#
_symmetry.space_group_name_H-M   'P 1'
#
loop_
_entity.id
_entity.type
_entity.pdbx_description
1 polymer ?
#
loop_
_entity_poly.entity_id
_entity_poly.type
_entity_poly.pdbx_seq_one_letter_code
_entity_poly.pdbx_strand_id
1 'polypeptide(L)' 'MSTYQVGSLVRCREREWVVMPSDSPELLLLRPLGGSESEVCGVYLPLLLDKVEPATFPPPDPSVAGDYTRYG' A
#
# COMPACT_ATOMS: atom_id res chain seq x y z
N MET A 1 -0.92 18.39 -6.32
CA MET A 1 -2.01 17.51 -5.87
C MET A 1 -1.44 16.10 -5.78
N SER A 2 -1.41 15.52 -4.59
CA SER A 2 -0.93 14.16 -4.37
C SER A 2 -1.88 13.19 -5.10
N THR A 3 -1.37 12.41 -6.05
CA THR A 3 -2.16 11.44 -6.82
C THR A 3 -2.70 10.29 -5.94
N TYR A 4 -2.15 10.11 -4.75
CA TYR A 4 -2.45 9.01 -3.83
C TYR A 4 -3.26 9.52 -2.63
N GLN A 5 -4.41 8.88 -2.37
CA GLN A 5 -5.28 9.23 -1.25
C GLN A 5 -4.81 8.52 0.03
N VAL A 6 -4.77 9.23 1.16
CA VAL A 6 -4.50 8.61 2.48
C VAL A 6 -5.51 7.50 2.75
N GLY A 7 -5.03 6.36 3.24
CA GLY A 7 -5.82 5.15 3.50
C GLY A 7 -6.10 4.30 2.25
N SER A 8 -5.76 4.78 1.04
CA SER A 8 -5.83 3.94 -0.16
C SER A 8 -4.72 2.90 -0.19
N LEU A 9 -4.93 1.87 -1.00
CA LEU A 9 -3.96 0.81 -1.22
C LEU A 9 -3.17 1.05 -2.50
N VAL A 10 -1.87 0.81 -2.41
CA VAL A 10 -0.96 0.85 -3.55
C VAL A 10 -0.05 -0.38 -3.54
N ARG A 11 0.34 -0.84 -4.73
CA ARG A 11 1.39 -1.83 -4.93
C ARG A 11 2.67 -1.10 -5.33
N CYS A 12 3.75 -1.41 -4.63
CA CYS A 12 5.08 -0.86 -4.86
C CYS A 12 6.12 -1.86 -4.37
N ARG A 13 7.26 -2.00 -5.06
CA ARG A 13 8.34 -2.94 -4.68
C ARG A 13 7.81 -4.35 -4.35
N GLU A 14 6.93 -4.86 -5.22
CA GLU A 14 6.34 -6.21 -5.13
C GLU A 14 5.47 -6.47 -3.89
N ARG A 15 5.15 -5.43 -3.10
CA ARG A 15 4.33 -5.52 -1.89
C ARG A 15 3.13 -4.58 -1.97
N GLU A 16 2.11 -4.87 -1.17
CA GLU A 16 0.95 -4.01 -0.99
C GLU A 16 1.10 -3.14 0.27
N TRP A 17 0.74 -1.88 0.12
CA TRP A 17 0.93 -0.83 1.12
C TRP A 17 -0.32 0.01 1.30
N VAL A 18 -0.53 0.49 2.51
CA VAL A 18 -1.49 1.54 2.84
C VAL A 18 -0.78 2.90 2.76
N VAL A 19 -1.39 3.85 2.08
CA VAL A 19 -0.90 5.24 2.00
C VAL A 19 -1.14 5.95 3.33
N MET A 20 -0.06 6.48 3.91
CA MET A 20 -0.06 7.19 5.18
C MET A 20 -0.08 8.72 4.96
N PRO A 21 -0.54 9.50 5.95
CA PRO A 21 -0.36 10.95 5.94
C PRO A 21 1.13 11.31 5.87
N SER A 22 1.48 12.33 5.10
CA SER A 22 2.84 12.86 4.95
C SER A 22 2.80 14.39 4.99
N ASP A 23 3.77 15.00 5.67
CA ASP A 23 3.94 16.45 5.73
C ASP A 23 4.55 17.02 4.43
N SER A 24 5.11 16.15 3.58
CA SER A 24 5.72 16.54 2.31
C SER A 24 4.94 15.97 1.12
N PRO A 25 4.57 16.79 0.12
CA PRO A 25 3.87 16.33 -1.07
C PRO A 25 4.76 15.49 -2.02
N GLU A 26 6.08 15.54 -1.85
CA GLU A 26 7.05 14.78 -2.66
C GLU A 26 7.38 13.41 -2.05
N LEU A 27 6.96 13.19 -0.80
CA LEU A 27 7.21 11.97 -0.07
C LEU A 27 5.90 11.19 0.12
N LEU A 28 5.83 10.00 -0.48
CA LEU A 28 4.75 9.06 -0.27
C LEU A 28 5.13 8.10 0.87
N LEU A 29 4.46 8.25 2.01
CA LEU A 29 4.65 7.36 3.16
C LEU A 29 3.74 6.13 3.04
N LEU A 30 4.32 4.95 3.21
CA LEU A 30 3.70 3.66 2.96
C LEU A 30 3.89 2.73 4.17
N ARG A 31 2.82 2.09 4.61
CA ARG A 31 2.84 1.07 5.66
C ARG A 31 2.40 -0.28 5.08
N PRO A 32 3.09 -1.40 5.36
CA PRO A 32 2.69 -2.68 4.80
C PRO A 32 1.36 -3.18 5.39
N LEU A 33 0.55 -3.86 4.58
CA LEU A 33 -0.73 -4.41 5.02
C LEU A 33 -0.60 -5.51 6.08
N GLY A 34 0.37 -6.41 5.92
CA GLY A 34 0.58 -7.56 6.80
C GLY A 34 1.83 -7.48 7.70
N GLY A 35 2.45 -6.30 7.81
CA GLY A 35 3.71 -6.07 8.51
C GLY A 35 3.56 -5.20 9.76
N SER A 36 4.68 -4.93 10.43
CA SER A 36 4.74 -4.06 11.61
C SER A 36 4.72 -2.58 11.22
N GLU A 37 4.25 -1.70 12.11
CA GLU A 37 4.37 -0.25 11.92
C GLU A 37 5.83 0.22 11.82
N SER A 38 6.77 -0.57 12.35
CA SER A 38 8.21 -0.31 12.21
C SER A 38 8.72 -0.45 10.77
N GLU A 39 7.93 -1.01 9.85
CA GLU A 39 8.26 -1.16 8.43
C GLU A 39 7.70 -0.03 7.55
N VAL A 40 7.28 1.09 8.13
CA VAL A 40 6.90 2.27 7.35
C VAL A 40 8.08 2.72 6.50
N CYS A 41 7.82 2.93 5.21
CA CYS A 41 8.82 3.41 4.25
C CYS A 41 8.35 4.66 3.51
N GLY A 42 9.30 5.50 3.13
CA GLY A 42 9.06 6.67 2.29
C GLY A 42 9.53 6.42 0.86
N VAL A 43 8.66 6.70 -0.11
CA VAL A 43 8.99 6.76 -1.53
C VAL A 43 9.10 8.22 -1.94
N TYR A 44 10.31 8.64 -2.31
CA TYR A 44 10.53 10.00 -2.80
C TYR A 44 10.20 10.08 -4.29
N LEU A 45 9.03 10.63 -4.60
CA LEU A 45 8.41 10.63 -5.93
C LEU A 45 9.28 11.27 -7.02
N PRO A 46 10.04 12.36 -6.78
CA PRO A 46 10.84 13.00 -7.83
C PRO A 46 11.95 12.13 -8.42
N LEU A 47 12.39 11.09 -7.71
CA LEU A 47 13.42 10.19 -8.24
C LEU A 47 12.89 9.18 -9.25
N LEU A 48 11.57 8.93 -9.28
CA LEU A 48 10.90 8.00 -10.21
C LEU A 48 11.52 6.59 -10.24
N LEU A 49 12.16 6.17 -9.14
CA LEU A 49 12.80 4.85 -9.02
C LEU A 49 11.80 3.73 -8.79
N ASP A 50 10.67 4.07 -8.16
CA ASP A 50 9.64 3.13 -7.74
C ASP A 50 8.38 3.30 -8.57
N LYS A 51 7.90 2.19 -9.13
CA LYS A 51 6.59 2.14 -9.78
C LYS A 51 5.53 1.93 -8.69
N VAL A 52 4.68 2.94 -8.51
CA VAL A 52 3.55 2.89 -7.56
C VAL A 52 2.25 2.80 -8.36
N GLU A 53 1.47 1.75 -8.12
CA GLU A 53 0.20 1.51 -8.81
C GLU A 53 -0.92 1.31 -7.80
N PRO A 54 -2.18 1.74 -8.08
CA PRO A 54 -3.30 1.43 -7.22
C PRO A 54 -3.46 -0.08 -7.01
N ALA A 55 -3.78 -0.50 -5.79
CA ALA A 55 -4.08 -1.88 -5.45
C ALA A 55 -5.50 -1.98 -4.88
N THR A 56 -6.11 -3.15 -5.01
CA THR A 56 -7.45 -3.46 -4.49
C THR A 56 -7.46 -4.88 -3.96
N PHE A 57 -8.16 -5.10 -2.86
CA PHE A 57 -8.42 -6.47 -2.43
C PHE A 57 -9.28 -7.19 -3.47
N PRO A 58 -8.95 -8.45 -3.80
CA PRO A 58 -9.85 -9.27 -4.58
C PRO A 58 -11.16 -9.44 -3.79
N PRO A 59 -12.31 -9.51 -4.48
CA PRO A 59 -13.56 -9.84 -3.81
C PRO A 59 -13.43 -11.23 -3.13
N PRO A 60 -14.09 -11.44 -1.99
CA PRO A 60 -14.11 -12.76 -1.37
C PRO A 60 -14.76 -13.77 -2.32
N ASP A 61 -14.20 -14.97 -2.42
CA ASP A 61 -14.82 -16.06 -3.17
C ASP A 61 -16.00 -16.62 -2.35
N PRO A 62 -17.25 -16.53 -2.83
CA PRO A 62 -18.42 -16.99 -2.09
C PRO A 62 -18.44 -18.52 -1.89
N SER A 63 -17.67 -19.28 -2.68
CA SER A 63 -17.51 -20.73 -2.49
C SER A 63 -16.54 -21.09 -1.36
N VAL A 64 -15.79 -20.10 -0.86
CA VAL A 64 -14.86 -20.22 0.27
C VAL A 64 -15.48 -19.51 1.47
N ALA A 65 -16.22 -20.27 2.29
CA ALA A 65 -16.67 -19.76 3.58
C ALA A 65 -15.44 -19.46 4.45
N GLY A 66 -15.36 -18.21 4.94
CA GLY A 66 -14.13 -17.66 5.49
C GLY A 66 -13.57 -18.43 6.69
N ASP A 67 -12.40 -19.05 6.50
CA ASP A 67 -11.39 -19.17 7.53
C ASP A 67 -10.37 -18.04 7.33
N TYR A 68 -9.84 -17.47 8.42
CA TYR A 68 -8.71 -16.54 8.35
C TYR A 68 -7.47 -17.31 7.88
N THR A 69 -7.30 -17.46 6.57
CA THR A 69 -6.03 -17.86 5.97
C THR A 69 -5.46 -16.65 5.27
N ARG A 70 -4.45 -16.05 5.92
CA ARG A 70 -3.58 -15.00 5.39
C ARG A 70 -3.23 -15.31 3.93
N TYR A 71 -3.62 -14.44 3.00
CA TYR A 71 -3.19 -14.50 1.61
C TYR A 71 -1.66 -14.48 1.60
N GLY A 72 -1.05 -15.56 1.09
CA GLY A 72 0.39 -15.74 0.95
C GLY A 72 0.92 -15.01 -0.27
#